data_AF-A0A5J4X084-F1
#
_entry.id   AF-A0A5J4X084-F1
#
_cell.length_a   1.000
_cell.length_b   1.000
_cell.length_c   1.000
_cell.angle_alpha   90.00
_cell.angle_beta   90.00
_cell.angle_gamma   90.00
#
_symmetry.space_group_name_H-M   'P 1'
#
loop_
_entity.id
_entity.type
_entity.pdbx_description
1 polymer ?
#
loop_
_entity_poly.entity_id
_entity_poly.type
_entity_poly.pdbx_seq_one_letter_code
_entity_poly.pdbx_strand_id
1 'polypeptide(L)'
;VSEVTVKNAPKELTDVPGFNETVTVQQTCSAGDLDLLTYSTSYNGIVDTSCIPNTVVPDDASKCQTGKMSPILKGYKTGEVFNADLVTIKKLLQRFGAVHLNVEEEGEEQLLPITVLGWEIDDGAEYWIYTQTYYDGETELVWIDSDDYDFTGLDATVFFNGASVVRAVLSAIVATVVIPALLLFW
;
A
#
# COMPACT_ATOMS: atom_id res chain seq x y z
N VAL A 1 7.67 -20.16 11.47
CA VAL A 1 8.10 -18.86 12.05
C VAL A 1 9.37 -18.43 11.35
N SER A 2 9.47 -17.17 10.95
CA SER A 2 10.66 -16.60 10.31
C SER A 2 11.18 -15.40 11.10
N GLU A 3 12.46 -15.08 10.93
CA GLU A 3 13.07 -13.90 11.55
C GLU A 3 13.51 -12.92 10.46
N VAL A 4 13.24 -11.63 10.68
CA VAL A 4 13.69 -10.53 9.82
C VAL A 4 14.60 -9.63 10.64
N THR A 5 15.82 -9.44 10.17
CA THR A 5 16.81 -8.55 10.81
C THR A 5 16.96 -7.27 10.02
N VAL A 6 16.74 -6.13 10.67
CA VAL A 6 16.97 -4.81 10.08
C VAL A 6 18.47 -4.55 10.04
N LYS A 7 19.02 -4.30 8.84
CA LYS A 7 20.44 -3.95 8.67
C LYS A 7 20.60 -2.45 8.47
N ASN A 8 21.64 -1.88 9.08
CA ASN A 8 22.01 -0.47 8.97
C ASN A 8 20.86 0.48 9.36
N ALA A 9 20.16 0.18 10.46
CA ALA A 9 19.12 1.07 10.98
C ALA A 9 19.71 2.45 11.32
N PRO A 10 19.06 3.55 10.90
CA PRO A 10 19.39 4.90 11.35
C PRO A 10 19.41 4.99 12.88
N LYS A 11 20.34 5.78 13.44
CA LYS A 11 20.48 5.91 14.90
C LYS A 11 19.21 6.40 15.56
N GLU A 12 18.50 7.29 14.86
CA GLU A 12 17.24 7.88 15.28
C GLU A 12 16.15 6.83 15.52
N LEU A 13 16.23 5.66 14.87
CA LEU A 13 15.33 4.53 15.08
C LEU A 13 15.84 3.57 16.15
N THR A 14 17.16 3.33 16.22
CA THR A 14 17.74 2.41 17.22
C THR A 14 17.65 2.95 18.64
N ASP A 15 17.54 4.26 18.80
CA ASP A 15 17.42 4.93 20.10
C ASP A 15 15.97 4.94 20.63
N VAL A 16 14.99 4.49 19.84
CA VAL A 16 13.58 4.42 20.24
C VAL A 16 13.38 3.24 21.21
N PRO A 17 12.81 3.47 22.42
CA PRO A 17 12.48 2.39 23.33
C PRO A 17 11.54 1.36 22.68
N GLY A 18 11.95 0.10 22.66
CA GLY A 18 11.20 -0.99 22.03
C GLY A 18 11.63 -1.34 20.61
N PHE A 19 12.62 -0.64 20.03
CA PHE A 19 13.24 -1.07 18.78
C PHE A 19 13.92 -2.44 18.96
N ASN A 20 13.48 -3.43 18.20
CA ASN A 20 14.12 -4.73 18.09
C ASN A 20 14.77 -4.86 16.72
N GLU A 21 16.08 -5.10 16.69
CA GLU A 21 16.83 -5.31 15.45
C GLU A 21 16.33 -6.56 14.70
N THR A 22 15.85 -7.56 15.42
CA THR A 22 15.27 -8.77 14.86
C THR A 22 13.81 -8.90 15.29
N VAL A 23 12.93 -9.05 14.29
CA VAL A 23 11.50 -9.26 14.49
C VAL A 23 11.13 -10.66 14.06
N THR A 24 10.34 -11.33 14.89
CA THR A 24 9.78 -12.65 14.58
C THR A 24 8.49 -12.48 13.79
N VAL A 25 8.45 -13.02 12.57
CA VAL A 25 7.26 -13.08 11.73
C VAL A 25 6.59 -14.44 11.91
N GLN A 26 5.41 -14.43 12.51
CA GLN A 26 4.57 -15.61 12.60
C GLN A 26 4.06 -15.97 11.20
N GLN A 27 4.28 -17.21 10.79
CA GLN A 27 3.80 -17.71 9.51
C GLN A 27 2.45 -18.38 9.74
N THR A 28 1.38 -17.68 9.39
CA THR A 28 0.01 -18.18 9.56
C THR A 28 -0.82 -17.87 8.31
N CYS A 29 -1.91 -18.60 8.11
CA CYS A 29 -2.92 -18.28 7.09
C CYS A 29 -4.07 -17.43 7.65
N SER A 30 -4.01 -17.06 8.94
CA SER A 30 -5.10 -16.46 9.69
C SER A 30 -4.95 -14.94 9.91
N ALA A 31 -3.84 -14.35 9.46
CA ALA A 31 -3.62 -12.91 9.52
C ALA A 31 -2.59 -12.47 8.47
N GLY A 32 -2.83 -11.32 7.85
CA GLY A 32 -1.89 -10.61 7.00
C GLY A 32 -1.55 -9.25 7.62
N ASP A 33 -0.34 -8.76 7.37
CA ASP A 33 0.16 -7.48 7.87
C ASP A 33 0.66 -6.65 6.67
N LEU A 34 0.16 -5.41 6.54
CA LEU A 34 0.56 -4.48 5.47
C LEU A 34 2.04 -4.11 5.55
N ASP A 35 2.67 -4.22 6.71
CA ASP A 35 4.10 -4.00 6.85
C ASP A 35 4.90 -5.09 6.11
N LEU A 36 4.43 -6.34 6.17
CA LEU A 36 5.02 -7.47 5.43
C LEU A 36 4.90 -7.28 3.92
N LEU A 37 3.80 -6.71 3.45
CA LEU A 37 3.63 -6.32 2.05
C LEU A 37 4.74 -5.36 1.62
N THR A 38 4.99 -4.33 2.42
CA THR A 38 6.00 -3.29 2.13
C THR A 38 7.42 -3.85 2.07
N TYR A 39 7.77 -4.80 2.95
CA TYR A 39 9.05 -5.51 2.89
C TYR A 39 9.19 -6.30 1.59
N SER A 40 8.15 -7.06 1.23
CA SER A 40 8.15 -7.89 0.02
C SER A 40 8.29 -7.04 -1.24
N THR A 41 7.42 -6.04 -1.41
CA THR A 41 7.35 -5.19 -2.60
C THR A 41 8.59 -4.34 -2.77
N SER A 42 9.27 -3.98 -1.68
CA SER A 42 10.52 -3.21 -1.74
C SER A 42 11.68 -3.96 -2.42
N TYR A 43 11.75 -5.29 -2.28
CA TYR A 43 12.94 -6.06 -2.71
C TYR A 43 12.63 -7.20 -3.67
N ASN A 44 11.64 -8.04 -3.36
CA ASN A 44 11.39 -9.28 -4.08
C ASN A 44 10.15 -9.20 -4.98
N GLY A 45 9.19 -8.33 -4.65
CA GLY A 45 7.90 -8.28 -5.34
C GLY A 45 6.97 -9.40 -4.88
N ILE A 46 5.81 -9.49 -5.51
CA ILE A 46 4.75 -10.46 -5.20
C ILE A 46 4.61 -11.40 -6.40
N VAL A 47 4.29 -12.66 -6.15
CA VAL A 47 4.00 -13.66 -7.20
C VAL A 47 2.54 -14.06 -7.17
N ASP A 48 2.04 -14.53 -8.31
CA ASP A 48 0.68 -15.02 -8.44
C ASP A 48 0.42 -16.28 -7.60
N THR A 49 -0.84 -16.51 -7.23
CA THR A 49 -1.25 -17.69 -6.44
C THR A 49 -1.00 -19.02 -7.18
N SER A 50 -0.91 -19.00 -8.50
CA SER A 50 -0.45 -20.16 -9.31
C SER A 50 1.04 -20.51 -9.10
N CYS A 51 1.86 -19.56 -8.65
CA CYS A 51 3.27 -19.79 -8.29
C CYS A 51 3.40 -20.28 -6.84
N ILE A 52 2.79 -19.55 -5.89
CA ILE A 52 2.75 -19.89 -4.46
C ILE A 52 1.28 -19.80 -3.99
N PRO A 53 0.59 -20.93 -3.74
CA PRO A 53 -0.81 -20.93 -3.33
C PRO A 53 -1.02 -20.26 -1.97
N ASN A 54 -2.10 -19.50 -1.84
CA ASN A 54 -2.48 -18.84 -0.58
C ASN A 54 -3.30 -19.75 0.36
N THR A 55 -3.28 -21.06 0.15
CA THR A 55 -4.03 -22.04 0.96
C THR A 55 -3.19 -22.70 2.04
N VAL A 56 -1.86 -22.59 1.95
CA VAL A 56 -0.90 -23.18 2.89
C VAL A 56 0.30 -22.27 3.04
N VAL A 57 0.93 -22.28 4.21
CA VAL A 57 2.25 -21.68 4.38
C VAL A 57 3.27 -22.51 3.59
N PRO A 58 4.02 -21.93 2.64
CA PRO A 58 4.98 -22.69 1.84
C PRO A 58 6.24 -23.06 2.65
N ASP A 59 6.73 -24.29 2.46
CA ASP A 59 8.00 -24.75 3.05
C ASP A 59 9.23 -24.02 2.45
N ASP A 60 9.15 -23.66 1.16
CA ASP A 60 10.18 -22.90 0.44
C ASP A 60 9.55 -21.80 -0.42
N ALA A 61 9.54 -20.58 0.10
CA ALA A 61 9.04 -19.40 -0.60
C ALA A 61 10.03 -18.81 -1.63
N SER A 62 11.18 -19.45 -1.88
CA SER A 62 12.17 -19.00 -2.87
C SER A 62 11.93 -19.56 -4.28
N LYS A 63 10.91 -20.42 -4.46
CA LYS A 63 10.59 -21.07 -5.74
C LYS A 63 9.08 -21.14 -5.95
N CYS A 64 8.66 -21.12 -7.21
CA CYS A 64 7.29 -21.47 -7.57
C CYS A 64 7.10 -22.99 -7.51
N GLN A 65 5.87 -23.45 -7.24
CA GLN A 65 5.51 -24.86 -7.38
C GLN A 65 5.71 -25.35 -8.81
N THR A 66 5.38 -24.50 -9.79
CA THR A 66 5.62 -24.76 -11.21
C THR A 66 6.18 -23.53 -11.90
N GLY A 67 7.09 -23.75 -12.86
CA GLY A 67 7.64 -22.67 -13.67
C GLY A 67 8.64 -21.76 -12.93
N LYS A 68 8.84 -20.57 -13.50
CA LYS A 68 9.82 -19.59 -13.03
C LYS A 68 9.12 -18.50 -12.22
N MET A 69 9.75 -18.10 -11.12
CA MET A 69 9.42 -16.87 -10.38
C MET A 69 9.32 -15.67 -11.31
N SER A 70 8.13 -15.07 -11.37
CA SER A 70 7.86 -13.84 -12.12
C SER A 70 7.24 -12.82 -11.16
N PRO A 71 8.05 -12.18 -10.30
CA PRO A 71 7.53 -11.22 -9.34
C PRO A 71 7.07 -9.94 -10.02
N ILE A 72 5.91 -9.46 -9.59
CA ILE A 72 5.33 -8.16 -9.92
C ILE A 72 5.46 -7.19 -8.75
N LEU A 73 5.19 -5.91 -8.99
CA LEU A 73 5.17 -4.86 -7.95
C LEU A 73 6.51 -4.66 -7.20
N LYS A 74 7.61 -5.19 -7.73
CA LYS A 74 8.95 -4.93 -7.21
C LYS A 74 9.30 -3.44 -7.31
N GLY A 75 9.75 -2.85 -6.21
CA GLY A 75 10.05 -1.43 -6.04
C GLY A 75 8.84 -0.56 -5.70
N TYR A 76 7.64 -1.14 -5.53
CA TYR A 76 6.48 -0.39 -5.05
C TYR A 76 6.60 -0.09 -3.56
N LYS A 77 5.95 1.00 -3.15
CA LYS A 77 5.99 1.61 -1.83
C LYS A 77 4.58 1.94 -1.36
N THR A 78 4.41 1.96 -0.04
CA THR A 78 3.25 2.55 0.63
C THR A 78 3.54 4.01 0.97
N GLY A 79 2.51 4.83 1.03
CA GLY A 79 2.58 6.20 1.50
C GLY A 79 1.34 6.52 2.32
N GLU A 80 1.54 7.19 3.45
CA GLU A 80 0.47 7.56 4.38
C GLU A 80 0.18 9.06 4.29
N VAL A 81 -1.11 9.39 4.36
CA VAL A 81 -1.63 10.75 4.43
C VAL A 81 -2.55 10.81 5.63
N PHE A 82 -2.19 11.66 6.59
CA PHE A 82 -2.94 11.80 7.84
C PHE A 82 -4.02 12.88 7.73
N ASN A 83 -5.15 12.66 8.38
CA ASN A 83 -6.28 13.60 8.42
C ASN A 83 -6.70 14.10 7.03
N ALA A 84 -6.82 13.18 6.06
CA ALA A 84 -7.19 13.52 4.70
C ALA A 84 -8.66 13.97 4.63
N ASP A 85 -8.91 15.06 3.89
CA ASP A 85 -10.27 15.45 3.53
C ASP A 85 -10.75 14.71 2.27
N LEU A 86 -12.06 14.74 2.03
CA LEU A 86 -12.70 14.06 0.89
C LEU A 86 -12.10 14.47 -0.46
N VAL A 87 -11.72 15.74 -0.61
CA VAL A 87 -11.05 16.24 -1.81
C VAL A 87 -9.67 15.60 -2.00
N THR A 88 -8.94 15.41 -0.90
CA THR A 88 -7.63 14.74 -0.89
C THR A 88 -7.79 13.26 -1.24
N ILE A 89 -8.76 12.56 -0.67
CA ILE A 89 -9.04 11.15 -1.01
C ILE A 89 -9.32 10.99 -2.51
N LYS A 90 -10.17 11.84 -3.11
CA LYS A 90 -10.44 11.81 -4.56
C LYS A 90 -9.17 12.05 -5.40
N LYS A 91 -8.30 12.96 -4.97
CA LYS A 91 -7.00 13.19 -5.65
C LYS A 91 -6.06 11.99 -5.52
N LEU A 92 -6.04 11.33 -4.37
CA LEU A 92 -5.26 10.11 -4.15
C LEU A 92 -5.76 9.00 -5.08
N LEU A 93 -7.08 8.80 -5.17
CA LEU A 93 -7.72 7.84 -6.07
C LEU A 93 -7.34 8.08 -7.53
N GLN A 94 -7.44 9.32 -8.00
CA GLN A 94 -7.08 9.69 -9.37
C GLN A 94 -5.61 9.49 -9.71
N ARG A 95 -4.72 9.64 -8.71
CA ARG A 95 -3.27 9.62 -8.93
C ARG A 95 -2.64 8.25 -8.71
N PHE A 96 -3.12 7.52 -7.71
CA PHE A 96 -2.49 6.30 -7.23
C PHE A 96 -3.39 5.07 -7.41
N GLY A 97 -4.66 5.24 -7.79
CA GLY A 97 -5.64 4.17 -7.82
C GLY A 97 -6.18 3.92 -6.43
N ALA A 98 -6.43 2.65 -6.08
CA ALA A 98 -7.06 2.28 -4.82
C ALA A 98 -6.41 2.92 -3.59
N VAL A 99 -7.25 3.38 -2.66
CA VAL A 99 -6.85 4.01 -1.40
C VAL A 99 -7.37 3.17 -0.25
N HIS A 100 -6.47 2.79 0.65
CA HIS A 100 -6.82 2.07 1.86
C HIS A 100 -7.12 3.07 2.98
N LEU A 101 -8.26 2.93 3.62
CA LEU A 101 -8.74 3.82 4.69
C LEU A 101 -9.08 2.99 5.93
N ASN A 102 -8.90 3.57 7.10
CA ASN A 102 -9.44 3.05 8.35
C ASN A 102 -10.64 3.93 8.73
N VAL A 103 -11.84 3.39 8.64
CA VAL A 103 -13.09 4.15 8.86
C VAL A 103 -13.74 3.74 10.18
N GLU A 104 -14.33 4.69 10.90
CA GLU A 104 -15.10 4.41 12.12
C GLU A 104 -16.46 3.82 11.73
N GLU A 105 -16.82 2.62 12.22
CA GLU A 105 -18.18 2.09 12.07
C GLU A 105 -19.06 2.58 13.23
N GLU A 106 -20.26 3.08 12.90
CA GLU A 106 -21.16 3.63 13.91
C GLU A 106 -21.53 2.57 14.96
N GLY A 107 -21.08 2.78 16.20
CA GLY A 107 -21.35 1.87 17.32
C GLY A 107 -20.25 0.84 17.62
N GLU A 108 -19.17 0.82 16.83
CA GLU A 108 -18.00 -0.04 17.06
C GLU A 108 -16.80 0.78 17.55
N GLU A 109 -16.02 0.24 18.48
CA GLU A 109 -14.76 0.86 18.95
C GLU A 109 -13.59 0.60 17.98
N GLN A 110 -13.77 -0.30 17.01
CA GLN A 110 -12.73 -0.70 16.07
C GLN A 110 -12.91 -0.01 14.71
N LEU A 111 -11.81 0.48 14.16
CA LEU A 111 -11.79 0.98 12.79
C LEU A 111 -11.92 -0.19 11.83
N LEU A 112 -12.79 -0.04 10.84
CA LEU A 112 -12.90 -0.96 9.71
C LEU A 112 -11.87 -0.58 8.63
N PRO A 113 -10.96 -1.49 8.26
CA PRO A 113 -10.08 -1.28 7.13
C PRO A 113 -10.86 -1.52 5.83
N ILE A 114 -10.98 -0.49 4.98
CA ILE A 114 -11.62 -0.58 3.67
C ILE A 114 -10.65 -0.20 2.56
N THR A 115 -10.85 -0.73 1.36
CA THR A 115 -10.09 -0.29 0.18
C THR A 115 -11.03 0.35 -0.83
N VAL A 116 -10.97 1.68 -0.89
CA VAL A 116 -11.77 2.49 -1.82
C VAL A 116 -11.15 2.40 -3.21
N LEU A 117 -11.99 2.10 -4.21
CA LEU A 117 -11.60 1.96 -5.61
C LEU A 117 -11.99 3.17 -6.45
N GLY A 118 -13.03 3.87 -6.04
CA GLY A 118 -13.55 5.03 -6.75
C GLY A 118 -14.86 5.54 -6.16
N TRP A 119 -15.50 6.42 -6.92
CA TRP A 119 -16.83 6.91 -6.65
C TRP A 119 -17.57 7.10 -7.97
N GLU A 120 -18.90 7.06 -7.91
CA GLU A 120 -19.78 7.35 -9.03
C GLU A 120 -20.87 8.33 -8.63
N ILE A 121 -21.45 9.01 -9.62
CA ILE A 121 -22.61 9.86 -9.41
C ILE A 121 -23.77 9.20 -10.16
N ASP A 122 -24.81 8.83 -9.43
CA ASP A 122 -26.03 8.24 -9.97
C ASP A 122 -27.26 8.98 -9.42
N ASP A 123 -28.18 9.36 -10.32
CA ASP A 123 -29.35 10.23 -10.05
C ASP A 123 -29.09 11.46 -9.16
N GLY A 124 -27.87 12.02 -9.22
CA GLY A 124 -27.46 13.19 -8.44
C GLY A 124 -26.96 12.89 -7.03
N ALA A 125 -26.99 11.63 -6.59
CA ALA A 125 -26.31 11.15 -5.38
C ALA A 125 -24.91 10.65 -5.72
N GLU A 126 -23.97 10.77 -4.78
CA GLU A 126 -22.60 10.28 -4.94
C GLU A 126 -22.45 8.98 -4.16
N TYR A 127 -21.94 7.93 -4.82
CA TYR A 127 -21.71 6.62 -4.23
C TYR A 127 -20.23 6.30 -4.20
N TRP A 128 -19.72 5.87 -3.05
CA TRP A 128 -18.38 5.33 -2.91
C TRP A 128 -18.36 3.85 -3.23
N ILE A 129 -17.34 3.44 -3.97
CA ILE A 129 -17.12 2.06 -4.38
C ILE A 129 -15.87 1.56 -3.65
N TYR A 130 -16.04 0.59 -2.76
CA TYR A 130 -14.93 0.02 -1.99
C TYR A 130 -15.07 -1.49 -1.85
N THR A 131 -13.97 -2.15 -1.49
CA THR A 131 -13.99 -3.57 -1.14
C THR A 131 -14.03 -3.74 0.37
N GLN A 132 -14.92 -4.60 0.85
CA GLN A 132 -14.95 -5.08 2.23
C GLN A 132 -14.56 -6.55 2.25
N THR A 133 -13.66 -6.92 3.16
CA THR A 133 -13.31 -8.33 3.39
C THR A 133 -13.93 -8.77 4.70
N TYR A 134 -14.78 -9.80 4.65
CA TYR A 134 -15.44 -10.37 5.81
C TYR A 134 -14.53 -11.37 6.55
N TYR A 135 -14.92 -11.76 7.76
CA TYR A 135 -14.15 -12.66 8.62
C TYR A 135 -13.88 -14.05 8.02
N ASP A 136 -14.68 -14.48 7.05
CA ASP A 136 -14.49 -15.72 6.30
C ASP A 136 -13.51 -15.59 5.11
N GLY A 137 -13.01 -14.38 4.85
CA GLY A 137 -12.09 -14.07 3.77
C GLY A 137 -12.76 -13.78 2.44
N GLU A 138 -14.10 -13.74 2.38
CA GLU A 138 -14.81 -13.28 1.19
C GLU A 138 -14.65 -11.76 1.05
N THR A 139 -14.36 -11.30 -0.16
CA THR A 139 -14.24 -9.89 -0.49
C THR A 139 -15.37 -9.51 -1.42
N GLU A 140 -16.18 -8.54 -1.02
CA GLU A 140 -17.28 -8.00 -1.83
C GLU A 140 -17.00 -6.56 -2.23
N LEU A 141 -17.56 -6.18 -3.38
CA LEU A 141 -17.65 -4.77 -3.80
C LEU A 141 -18.92 -4.19 -3.20
N VAL A 142 -18.77 -3.05 -2.54
CA VAL A 142 -19.87 -2.35 -1.87
C VAL A 142 -20.01 -0.97 -2.48
N TRP A 143 -21.27 -0.57 -2.69
CA TRP A 143 -21.68 0.78 -3.11
C TRP A 143 -22.44 1.42 -1.95
N ILE A 144 -21.89 2.49 -1.41
CA ILE A 144 -22.50 3.21 -0.28
C ILE A 144 -22.69 4.67 -0.65
N ASP A 145 -23.86 5.22 -0.29
CA ASP A 145 -24.13 6.64 -0.44
C ASP A 145 -23.13 7.44 0.41
N SER A 146 -22.52 8.47 -0.18
CA SER A 146 -21.57 9.31 0.52
C SER A 146 -22.11 9.99 1.78
N ASP A 147 -23.44 10.11 1.89
CA ASP A 147 -24.09 10.67 3.07
C ASP A 147 -24.17 9.68 4.25
N ASP A 148 -23.99 8.38 4.02
CA ASP A 148 -24.05 7.33 5.06
C ASP A 148 -22.74 7.19 5.85
N TYR A 149 -21.63 7.76 5.37
CA TYR A 149 -20.31 7.60 5.98
C TYR A 149 -19.50 8.91 6.00
N ASP A 150 -18.95 9.26 7.17
CA ASP A 150 -18.04 10.39 7.27
C ASP A 150 -16.62 9.99 6.82
N PHE A 151 -16.24 10.44 5.62
CA PHE A 151 -14.89 10.25 5.08
C PHE A 151 -13.92 11.40 5.43
N THR A 152 -14.26 12.27 6.38
CA THR A 152 -13.41 13.40 6.76
C THR A 152 -12.42 13.07 7.86
N GLY A 153 -11.21 13.62 7.75
CA GLY A 153 -10.19 13.45 8.79
C GLY A 153 -9.59 12.04 8.85
N LEU A 154 -9.81 11.21 7.82
CA LEU A 154 -9.33 9.84 7.81
C LEU A 154 -7.85 9.74 7.45
N ASP A 155 -7.18 8.77 8.06
CA ASP A 155 -5.84 8.37 7.65
C ASP A 155 -5.93 7.45 6.44
N ALA A 156 -5.16 7.79 5.40
CA ALA A 156 -5.20 7.13 4.11
C ALA A 156 -3.84 6.56 3.74
N THR A 157 -3.84 5.32 3.24
CA THR A 157 -2.66 4.65 2.71
C THR A 157 -2.82 4.42 1.20
N VAL A 158 -1.80 4.79 0.44
CA VAL A 158 -1.72 4.57 -1.01
C VAL A 158 -0.56 3.67 -1.38
N PHE A 159 -0.71 2.91 -2.45
CA PHE A 159 0.33 2.03 -2.97
C PHE A 159 0.81 2.52 -4.34
N PHE A 160 2.11 2.78 -4.50
CA PHE A 160 2.65 3.43 -5.70
C PHE A 160 4.02 2.89 -6.11
N ASN A 161 4.35 3.04 -7.39
CA ASN A 161 5.65 2.63 -7.93
C ASN A 161 6.76 3.62 -7.54
N GLY A 162 7.72 3.20 -6.72
CA GLY A 162 8.85 4.04 -6.31
C GLY A 162 9.76 4.45 -7.47
N ALA A 163 9.85 3.67 -8.54
CA ALA A 163 10.68 4.02 -9.70
C ALA A 163 10.15 5.26 -10.45
N SER A 164 8.84 5.50 -10.42
CA SER A 164 8.23 6.70 -11.03
C SER A 164 8.68 7.98 -10.34
N VAL A 165 8.87 7.95 -9.01
CA VAL A 165 9.38 9.09 -8.24
C VAL A 165 10.82 9.42 -8.62
N VAL A 166 11.69 8.41 -8.73
CA VAL A 166 13.09 8.60 -9.14
C VAL A 166 13.20 9.21 -10.55
N ARG A 167 12.37 8.74 -11.50
CA ARG A 167 12.35 9.30 -12.86
C ARG A 167 11.88 10.75 -12.90
N ALA A 168 10.87 11.10 -12.11
CA ALA A 168 10.39 12.48 -12.00
C ALA A 168 11.49 13.41 -11.44
N VAL A 169 12.18 12.99 -10.38
CA VAL A 169 13.28 13.75 -9.76
C VAL A 169 14.46 13.92 -10.73
N LEU A 170 14.88 12.85 -11.41
CA LEU A 170 15.95 12.93 -12.40
C LEU A 170 15.59 13.86 -13.57
N SER A 171 14.35 13.80 -14.06
CA SER A 171 13.87 14.67 -15.14
C SER A 171 13.89 16.15 -14.73
N ALA A 172 13.51 16.45 -13.48
CA ALA A 172 13.56 17.81 -12.94
C ALA A 172 15.01 18.32 -12.81
N ILE A 173 15.97 17.49 -12.39
CA ILE A 173 17.40 17.86 -12.31
C ILE A 173 17.96 18.15 -13.70
N VAL A 174 17.65 17.30 -14.68
CA VAL A 174 18.07 17.54 -16.07
C VAL A 174 17.50 18.87 -16.59
N ALA A 175 16.23 19.15 -16.34
CA ALA A 175 15.59 20.39 -16.79
C ALA A 175 16.14 21.65 -16.10
N THR A 176 16.47 21.58 -14.81
CA THR A 176 16.85 22.76 -14.01
C THR A 176 18.36 23.01 -13.95
N VAL A 177 19.19 21.99 -14.09
CA VAL A 177 20.65 22.11 -13.97
C VAL A 177 21.35 21.90 -15.30
N VAL A 178 20.98 20.84 -16.02
CA VAL A 178 21.72 20.44 -17.23
C VAL A 178 21.37 21.33 -18.42
N ILE A 179 20.07 21.62 -18.64
CA ILE A 179 19.65 22.49 -19.75
C ILE A 179 20.22 23.91 -19.61
N PRO A 180 20.14 24.59 -18.44
CA PRO A 180 20.74 25.91 -18.29
C PRO A 180 22.27 25.90 -18.39
N ALA A 181 22.94 24.85 -17.89
CA ALA A 181 24.39 24.73 -18.01
C ALA A 181 24.83 24.55 -19.47
N LEU A 182 24.10 23.77 -20.28
CA LEU A 182 24.39 23.60 -21.71
C LEU A 182 24.17 24.89 -22.52
N LEU A 183 23.23 25.73 -22.11
CA LEU A 183 22.99 27.05 -22.70
C LEU A 183 24.09 28.08 -22.38
N LEU A 184 24.98 27.81 -21.41
CA LEU A 184 26.13 28.67 -21.09
C LEU A 184 27.40 28.31 -21.91
N PHE A 185 27.37 27.21 -22.67
CA PHE A 185 28.49 26.75 -23.51
C PHE A 185 28.24 26.95 -25.02
N TRP A 186 27.25 27.76 -25.39
CA TRP A 186 26.96 28.20 -26.77
C TRP A 186 26.89 29.72 -26.85
#